data_AF-A0A819Z7P6-F1
#
_entry.id   AF-A0A819Z7P6-F1
#
_cell.length_a   1.000
_cell.length_b   1.000
_cell.length_c   1.000
_cell.angle_alpha   90.00
_cell.angle_beta   90.00
_cell.angle_gamma   90.00
#
_symmetry.space_group_name_H-M   'P 1'
#
loop_
_entity.id
_entity.type
_entity.pdbx_description
1 polymer ?
#
loop_
_entity_poly.entity_id
_entity_poly.type
_entity_poly.pdbx_seq_one_letter_code
_entity_poly.pdbx_strand_id
1 'polypeptide(L)'
;MAHPGIATKHKQRRLPWQIDWIWHVHRLHPIAYDNDCTKQLPNGILIDKKYRRLRIKQRRKHRSVNLFESKRNSSTFVPSIDLAKAVVRQCDFLEKFKQHKLFSMDLRQLNRKLFEQMVQNYISFLKLAKKGELIVPTFDIDLIWHTHMRFPISYQNTSKALCGFLLDHNDSLEKDILVDAYQKTAEQWKMTYKVDYGKDINKDNLRTSQYVSSCAIIIAPIVTYSSSGGGGGGGAGCGGGAGCGGDGGCGGGGCGGCGGCGG
;
A
#
# COMPACT_ATOMS: atom_id res chain seq x y z
N MET A 1 -8.41 21.14 12.04
CA MET A 1 -9.87 21.18 12.26
C MET A 1 -10.44 19.78 12.48
N ALA A 2 -10.58 19.37 13.73
CA ALA A 2 -11.69 18.48 14.06
C ALA A 2 -12.94 19.35 14.05
N HIS A 3 -13.75 19.25 12.99
CA HIS A 3 -15.07 19.87 12.97
C HIS A 3 -15.83 19.32 14.19
N PRO A 4 -16.43 20.14 15.08
CA PRO A 4 -17.23 19.67 16.21
C PRO A 4 -18.53 18.94 15.78
N GLY A 5 -18.63 18.57 14.49
CA GLY A 5 -19.69 17.80 13.89
C GLY A 5 -19.31 16.36 13.51
N ILE A 6 -18.13 15.84 13.83
CA ILE A 6 -17.77 14.44 13.49
C ILE A 6 -17.98 13.52 14.72
N ALA A 7 -18.93 13.86 15.60
CA ALA A 7 -19.19 13.08 16.81
C ALA A 7 -20.28 12.00 16.65
N THR A 8 -21.08 12.02 15.56
CA THR A 8 -22.25 11.12 15.44
C THR A 8 -22.44 10.47 14.08
N LYS A 9 -22.94 9.22 14.11
CA LYS A 9 -23.30 8.33 12.98
C LYS A 9 -24.20 8.99 11.91
N HIS A 10 -24.90 10.06 12.25
CA HIS A 10 -25.77 10.80 11.33
C HIS A 10 -25.01 11.77 10.41
N LYS A 11 -23.90 12.37 10.87
CA LYS A 11 -23.12 13.35 10.10
C LYS A 11 -22.16 12.69 9.10
N GLN A 12 -21.79 11.42 9.32
CA GLN A 12 -21.13 10.57 8.31
C GLN A 12 -22.01 10.29 7.07
N ARG A 13 -23.33 10.54 7.11
CA ARG A 13 -24.26 10.10 6.05
C ARG A 13 -24.20 10.92 4.76
N ARG A 14 -23.62 12.13 4.74
CA ARG A 14 -23.54 12.99 3.55
C ARG A 14 -22.39 13.98 3.61
N LEU A 15 -21.16 13.50 3.57
CA LEU A 15 -20.05 14.38 3.18
C LEU A 15 -20.30 14.87 1.75
N PRO A 16 -19.99 16.14 1.42
CA PRO A 16 -19.85 16.57 0.03
C PRO A 16 -19.05 15.53 -0.74
N TRP A 17 -19.47 15.19 -1.96
CA TRP A 17 -18.88 14.08 -2.71
C TRP A 17 -17.37 14.25 -2.91
N GLN A 18 -16.88 15.49 -3.03
CA GLN A 18 -15.45 15.81 -3.10
C GLN A 18 -14.72 15.35 -1.84
N ILE A 19 -15.27 15.64 -0.66
CA ILE A 19 -14.67 15.22 0.62
C ILE A 19 -14.70 13.70 0.72
N ASP A 20 -15.83 13.05 0.39
CA ASP A 20 -15.93 11.59 0.39
C ASP A 20 -14.96 10.93 -0.60
N TRP A 21 -14.72 11.57 -1.75
CA TRP A 21 -13.77 11.14 -2.77
C TRP A 21 -12.32 11.24 -2.31
N ILE A 22 -11.94 12.35 -1.66
CA ILE A 22 -10.59 12.50 -1.10
C ILE A 22 -10.32 11.44 -0.03
N TRP A 23 -11.28 11.22 0.87
CA TRP A 23 -11.20 10.10 1.81
C TRP A 23 -11.26 8.74 1.11
N HIS A 24 -11.91 8.65 -0.06
CA HIS A 24 -11.94 7.42 -0.83
C HIS A 24 -10.52 7.04 -1.25
N VAL A 25 -9.83 7.97 -1.89
CA VAL A 25 -8.45 7.81 -2.36
C VAL A 25 -7.50 7.55 -1.21
N HIS A 26 -7.63 8.27 -0.08
CA HIS A 26 -6.74 8.05 1.07
C HIS A 26 -6.79 6.60 1.59
N ARG A 27 -7.97 5.96 1.64
CA ARG A 27 -8.09 4.56 2.07
C ARG A 27 -7.48 3.54 1.10
N LEU A 28 -7.20 3.93 -0.14
CA LEU A 28 -6.45 3.11 -1.08
C LEU A 28 -4.95 3.13 -0.78
N HIS A 29 -4.50 3.81 0.28
CA HIS A 29 -3.14 3.72 0.82
C HIS A 29 -3.20 3.21 2.25
N PRO A 30 -3.37 1.89 2.48
CA PRO A 30 -3.66 1.33 3.79
C PRO A 30 -2.66 1.72 4.88
N ILE A 31 -1.36 1.74 4.59
CA ILE A 31 -0.34 2.10 5.60
C ILE A 31 -0.40 3.59 5.93
N ALA A 32 -0.49 4.46 4.92
CA ALA A 32 -0.59 5.90 5.12
C ALA A 32 -1.87 6.26 5.90
N TYR A 33 -2.99 5.67 5.51
CA TYR A 33 -4.28 5.88 6.15
C TYR A 33 -4.29 5.44 7.61
N ASP A 34 -3.74 4.25 7.90
CA ASP A 34 -3.63 3.72 9.26
C ASP A 34 -2.77 4.63 10.14
N ASN A 35 -1.61 5.05 9.64
CA ASN A 35 -0.71 5.96 10.34
C ASN A 35 -1.34 7.33 10.61
N ASP A 36 -1.97 7.93 9.60
CA ASP A 36 -2.57 9.26 9.71
C ASP A 36 -3.76 9.27 10.66
N CYS A 37 -4.61 8.25 10.59
CA CYS A 37 -5.71 8.08 11.53
C CYS A 37 -5.19 7.90 12.96
N THR A 38 -4.19 7.03 13.16
CA THR A 38 -3.69 6.70 14.49
C THR A 38 -2.96 7.88 15.15
N LYS A 39 -2.20 8.67 14.38
CA LYS A 39 -1.39 9.77 14.91
C LYS A 39 -2.17 11.07 15.12
N GLN A 40 -3.17 11.34 14.28
CA GLN A 40 -3.78 12.68 14.19
C GLN A 40 -5.22 12.74 14.71
N LEU A 41 -5.88 11.59 14.93
CA LEU A 41 -7.23 11.57 15.47
C LEU A 41 -7.21 11.44 17.00
N PRO A 42 -8.14 12.10 17.74
CA PRO A 42 -8.12 12.18 19.20
C PRO A 42 -8.05 10.84 19.96
N ASN A 43 -8.41 9.73 19.33
CA ASN A 43 -8.43 8.39 19.95
C ASN A 43 -7.54 7.38 19.21
N GLY A 44 -6.77 7.80 18.20
CA GLY A 44 -5.99 6.90 17.35
C GLY A 44 -6.81 5.81 16.65
N ILE A 45 -8.11 6.03 16.44
CA ILE A 45 -9.02 5.02 15.89
C ILE A 45 -8.97 5.05 14.37
N LEU A 46 -8.73 3.88 13.77
CA LEU A 46 -8.92 3.67 12.33
C LEU A 46 -10.40 3.80 11.97
N ILE A 47 -10.72 4.71 11.05
CA ILE A 47 -12.11 4.98 10.67
C ILE A 47 -12.52 4.09 9.50
N ASP A 48 -13.55 3.26 9.71
CA ASP A 48 -14.25 2.53 8.65
C ASP A 48 -15.55 3.23 8.22
N LYS A 49 -15.86 3.17 6.91
CA LYS A 49 -17.11 3.72 6.36
C LYS A 49 -18.24 2.71 6.59
N LYS A 50 -19.09 2.96 7.59
CA LYS A 50 -20.29 2.14 7.82
C LYS A 50 -21.31 2.33 6.69
N TYR A 51 -21.30 1.44 5.70
CA TYR A 51 -22.32 1.41 4.64
C TYR A 51 -23.66 0.90 5.22
N ARG A 52 -24.62 1.81 5.45
CA ARG A 52 -26.04 1.44 5.59
C ARG A 52 -26.62 1.33 4.18
N ARG A 53 -27.32 0.22 3.87
CA ARG A 53 -27.99 -0.05 2.58
C ARG A 53 -28.43 1.25 1.89
N LEU A 54 -27.86 1.51 0.70
CA LEU A 54 -28.22 2.66 -0.12
C LEU A 54 -29.68 2.54 -0.54
N ARG A 55 -30.57 3.27 0.12
CA ARG A 55 -31.90 3.53 -0.40
C ARG A 55 -31.72 4.58 -1.49
N ILE A 56 -31.66 4.15 -2.75
CA ILE A 56 -31.51 5.02 -3.92
C ILE A 56 -32.70 6.00 -3.93
N LYS A 57 -32.47 7.25 -3.51
CA LYS A 57 -33.38 8.36 -3.76
C LYS A 57 -32.82 9.13 -4.95
N GLN A 58 -33.69 9.43 -5.92
CA GLN A 58 -33.36 10.06 -7.20
C GLN A 58 -32.43 11.28 -7.06
N ARG A 59 -31.60 11.47 -8.11
CA ARG A 59 -30.59 12.52 -8.26
C ARG A 59 -31.17 13.90 -7.94
N ARG A 60 -30.51 14.65 -7.04
CA ARG A 60 -30.79 16.07 -6.81
C ARG A 60 -29.68 16.93 -7.42
N LYS A 61 -30.04 18.07 -8.03
CA LYS A 61 -29.11 19.05 -8.61
C LYS A 61 -28.04 19.44 -7.57
N HIS A 62 -26.78 19.27 -7.93
CA HIS A 62 -25.64 19.59 -7.09
C HIS A 62 -25.46 21.11 -7.00
N ARG A 63 -25.34 21.65 -5.78
CA ARG A 63 -24.85 23.02 -5.55
C ARG A 63 -23.35 22.96 -5.24
N SER A 64 -22.58 23.86 -5.83
CA SER A 64 -21.19 24.13 -5.46
C SER A 64 -21.11 24.53 -3.99
N VAL A 65 -20.13 24.00 -3.26
CA VAL A 65 -19.90 24.35 -1.87
C VAL A 65 -18.84 25.44 -1.84
N ASN A 66 -19.14 26.59 -1.23
CA ASN A 66 -18.16 27.64 -0.98
C ASN A 66 -17.04 27.09 -0.09
N LEU A 67 -15.78 27.23 -0.52
CA LEU A 67 -14.62 26.94 0.33
C LEU A 67 -14.63 27.93 1.49
N PHE A 68 -14.86 27.43 2.70
CA PHE A 68 -14.73 28.23 3.92
C PHE A 68 -13.25 28.50 4.17
N GLU A 69 -12.86 29.77 4.20
CA GLU A 69 -11.52 30.17 4.60
C GLU A 69 -11.37 30.00 6.11
N SER A 70 -10.59 29.00 6.49
CA SER A 70 -10.31 28.65 7.88
C SER A 70 -9.44 29.71 8.55
N LYS A 71 -9.96 30.41 9.57
CA LYS A 71 -9.11 31.08 10.56
C LYS A 71 -8.20 30.04 11.22
N ARG A 72 -6.90 30.06 10.87
CA ARG A 72 -5.84 29.16 11.36
C ARG A 72 -5.76 29.25 12.88
N ASN A 73 -6.30 28.27 13.62
CA ASN A 73 -6.01 28.03 15.04
C ASN A 73 -6.52 26.66 15.54
N SER A 74 -6.38 25.59 14.74
CA SER A 74 -6.53 24.20 15.23
C SER A 74 -5.65 23.26 14.41
N SER A 75 -5.07 22.23 15.04
CA SER A 75 -4.26 21.19 14.38
C SER A 75 -4.98 20.69 13.12
N THR A 76 -4.42 21.03 11.96
CA THR A 76 -4.93 20.62 10.67
C THR A 76 -4.53 19.17 10.45
N PHE A 77 -5.46 18.32 9.98
CA PHE A 77 -5.12 16.97 9.55
C PHE A 77 -4.24 17.09 8.30
N VAL A 78 -3.01 16.58 8.37
CA VAL A 78 -2.05 16.62 7.27
C VAL A 78 -1.84 15.19 6.77
N PRO A 79 -2.40 14.83 5.62
CA PRO A 79 -2.17 13.51 5.04
C PRO A 79 -0.68 13.29 4.76
N SER A 80 -0.19 12.09 5.04
CA SER A 80 1.19 11.67 4.77
C SER A 80 1.49 11.42 3.29
N ILE A 81 0.45 11.45 2.44
CA ILE A 81 0.54 11.29 0.99
C ILE A 81 0.03 12.52 0.25
N ASP A 82 0.51 12.70 -0.99
CA ASP A 82 -0.02 13.68 -1.92
C ASP A 82 -1.38 13.22 -2.46
N LEU A 83 -2.45 13.65 -1.78
CA LEU A 83 -3.83 13.30 -2.17
C LEU A 83 -4.22 13.85 -3.54
N ALA A 84 -3.60 14.94 -4.02
CA ALA A 84 -3.91 15.48 -5.34
C ALA A 84 -3.38 14.53 -6.42
N LYS A 85 -2.12 14.08 -6.30
CA LYS A 85 -1.56 13.08 -7.22
C LYS A 85 -2.28 11.74 -7.12
N ALA A 86 -2.65 11.31 -5.91
CA ALA A 86 -3.40 10.06 -5.71
C ALA A 86 -4.79 10.13 -6.38
N VAL A 87 -5.46 11.28 -6.36
CA VAL A 87 -6.72 11.48 -7.10
C VAL A 87 -6.53 11.33 -8.61
N VAL A 88 -5.47 11.92 -9.17
CA VAL A 88 -5.17 11.81 -10.61
C VAL A 88 -4.97 10.35 -11.01
N ARG A 89 -4.17 9.59 -10.24
CA ARG A 89 -3.93 8.16 -10.50
C ARG A 89 -5.21 7.32 -10.37
N GLN A 90 -6.08 7.66 -9.42
CA GLN A 90 -7.38 7.00 -9.31
C GLN A 90 -8.30 7.34 -10.49
N CYS A 91 -8.23 8.54 -11.06
CA CYS A 91 -8.91 8.87 -12.32
C CYS A 91 -8.39 7.98 -13.46
N ASP A 92 -7.09 7.80 -13.59
CA ASP A 92 -6.50 6.92 -14.61
C ASP A 92 -6.97 5.46 -14.45
N PHE A 93 -7.04 4.96 -13.20
CA PHE A 93 -7.62 3.65 -12.91
C PHE A 93 -9.08 3.54 -13.40
N LEU A 94 -9.89 4.58 -13.15
CA LEU A 94 -11.29 4.60 -13.60
C LEU A 94 -11.43 4.68 -15.13
N GLU A 95 -10.55 5.40 -15.83
CA GLU A 95 -10.53 5.41 -17.29
C GLU A 95 -10.18 4.03 -17.85
N LYS A 96 -9.20 3.32 -17.26
CA LYS A 96 -8.93 1.92 -17.59
C LYS A 96 -10.12 1.02 -17.31
N PHE A 97 -10.82 1.24 -16.17
CA PHE A 97 -11.99 0.45 -15.82
C PHE A 97 -13.09 0.56 -16.89
N LYS A 98 -13.37 1.76 -17.41
CA LYS A 98 -14.37 1.95 -18.46
C LYS A 98 -14.11 1.13 -19.73
N GLN A 99 -12.85 0.83 -20.00
CA GLN A 99 -12.43 0.02 -21.16
C GLN A 99 -12.40 -1.48 -20.84
N HIS A 100 -12.49 -1.85 -19.56
CA HIS A 100 -12.41 -3.23 -19.11
C HIS A 100 -13.75 -3.97 -19.27
N LYS A 101 -13.70 -5.27 -19.61
CA LYS A 101 -14.89 -6.12 -19.83
C LYS A 101 -15.88 -6.14 -18.65
N LEU A 102 -15.37 -5.97 -17.43
CA LEU A 102 -16.19 -5.95 -16.22
C LEU A 102 -17.08 -4.70 -16.09
N PHE A 103 -16.75 -3.59 -16.76
CA PHE A 103 -17.53 -2.35 -16.68
C PHE A 103 -18.91 -2.51 -17.31
N SER A 104 -18.98 -3.22 -18.44
CA SER A 104 -20.22 -3.46 -19.19
C SER A 104 -20.93 -4.76 -18.78
N MET A 105 -20.33 -5.56 -17.90
CA MET A 105 -20.87 -6.86 -17.48
C MET A 105 -21.98 -6.68 -16.44
N ASP A 106 -23.11 -7.37 -16.61
CA ASP A 106 -24.13 -7.42 -15.55
C ASP A 106 -23.66 -8.35 -14.42
N LEU A 107 -23.01 -7.77 -13.42
CA LEU A 107 -22.49 -8.51 -12.26
C LEU A 107 -23.59 -9.27 -11.49
N ARG A 108 -24.88 -8.90 -11.63
CA ARG A 108 -26.00 -9.61 -10.99
C ARG A 108 -26.30 -10.94 -11.67
N GLN A 109 -25.89 -11.07 -12.93
CA GLN A 109 -26.03 -12.29 -13.75
C GLN A 109 -24.68 -13.00 -13.92
N LEU A 110 -23.62 -12.50 -13.25
CA LEU A 110 -22.32 -13.14 -13.31
C LEU A 110 -22.43 -14.57 -12.81
N ASN A 111 -21.89 -15.50 -13.59
CA ASN A 111 -21.80 -16.89 -13.17
C ASN A 111 -21.13 -16.95 -11.80
N ARG A 112 -21.82 -17.56 -10.82
CA ARG A 112 -21.34 -17.67 -9.44
C ARG A 112 -19.94 -18.28 -9.37
N LYS A 113 -19.64 -19.28 -10.18
CA LYS A 113 -18.30 -19.90 -10.25
C LYS A 113 -17.23 -18.91 -10.71
N LEU A 114 -17.54 -18.04 -11.67
CA LEU A 114 -16.61 -17.03 -12.15
C LEU A 114 -16.33 -15.99 -11.06
N PHE A 115 -17.36 -15.53 -10.35
CA PHE A 115 -17.18 -14.61 -9.22
C PHE A 115 -16.34 -15.24 -8.10
N GLU A 116 -16.65 -16.49 -7.71
CA GLU A 116 -15.88 -17.25 -6.72
C GLU A 116 -14.40 -17.39 -7.15
N GLN A 117 -14.15 -17.65 -8.44
CA GLN A 117 -12.79 -17.72 -8.99
C GLN A 117 -12.05 -16.37 -8.91
N MET A 118 -12.72 -15.25 -9.22
CA MET A 118 -12.11 -13.92 -9.12
C MET A 118 -11.73 -13.58 -7.66
N VAL A 119 -12.61 -13.91 -6.70
CA VAL A 119 -12.31 -13.76 -5.27
C VAL A 119 -11.14 -14.66 -4.88
N GLN A 120 -11.13 -15.92 -5.32
CA GLN A 120 -10.03 -16.84 -5.03
C GLN A 120 -8.69 -16.34 -5.59
N ASN A 121 -8.69 -15.75 -6.79
CA ASN A 121 -7.50 -15.15 -7.39
C ASN A 121 -6.97 -13.98 -6.54
N TYR A 122 -7.87 -13.14 -6.02
CA TYR A 122 -7.50 -12.07 -5.09
C TYR A 122 -6.91 -12.61 -3.78
N ILE A 123 -7.52 -13.63 -3.17
CA ILE A 123 -7.00 -14.25 -1.95
C ILE A 123 -5.62 -14.90 -2.19
N SER A 124 -5.45 -15.59 -3.31
CA SER A 124 -4.15 -16.13 -3.73
C SER A 124 -3.12 -15.02 -3.94
N PHE A 125 -3.50 -13.90 -4.54
CA PHE A 125 -2.61 -12.74 -4.70
C PHE A 125 -2.11 -12.20 -3.36
N LEU A 126 -2.99 -12.05 -2.36
CA LEU A 126 -2.57 -11.64 -1.02
C LEU A 126 -1.58 -12.63 -0.40
N LYS A 127 -1.83 -13.94 -0.52
CA LYS A 127 -0.93 -15.00 -0.01
C LYS A 127 0.42 -15.05 -0.72
N LEU A 128 0.50 -14.54 -1.95
CA LEU A 128 1.75 -14.49 -2.71
C LEU A 128 2.72 -13.43 -2.16
N ALA A 129 2.19 -12.40 -1.49
CA ALA A 129 2.99 -11.27 -1.00
C ALA A 129 4.00 -11.70 0.06
N LYS A 130 5.24 -11.22 -0.10
CA LYS A 130 6.35 -11.37 0.85
C LYS A 130 6.94 -10.01 1.17
N LYS A 131 7.48 -9.85 2.38
CA LYS A 131 8.15 -8.60 2.79
C LYS A 131 9.35 -8.33 1.87
N GLY A 132 9.49 -7.10 1.39
CA GLY A 132 10.58 -6.71 0.49
C GLY A 132 10.37 -7.07 -0.99
N GLU A 133 9.31 -7.79 -1.35
CA GLU A 133 9.05 -8.18 -2.74
C GLU A 133 7.95 -7.30 -3.37
N LEU A 134 8.17 -6.95 -4.64
CA LEU A 134 7.23 -6.20 -5.46
C LEU A 134 6.39 -7.17 -6.28
N ILE A 135 5.09 -7.21 -6.01
CA ILE A 135 4.12 -7.95 -6.84
C ILE A 135 3.08 -7.00 -7.44
N VAL A 136 2.61 -7.31 -8.65
CA VAL A 136 1.70 -6.48 -9.46
C VAL A 136 0.41 -7.25 -9.73
N PRO A 137 -0.75 -6.75 -9.30
CA PRO A 137 -2.03 -7.40 -9.55
C PRO A 137 -2.43 -7.30 -11.03
N THR A 138 -3.19 -8.27 -11.53
CA THR A 138 -4.02 -8.05 -12.72
C THR A 138 -5.11 -7.02 -12.42
N PHE A 139 -5.68 -6.41 -13.46
CA PHE A 139 -6.77 -5.44 -13.30
C PHE A 139 -7.93 -5.98 -12.45
N ASP A 140 -8.36 -7.23 -12.68
CA ASP A 140 -9.46 -7.88 -11.94
C ASP A 140 -9.15 -8.02 -10.44
N ILE A 141 -7.91 -8.39 -10.11
CA ILE A 141 -7.45 -8.53 -8.73
C ILE A 141 -7.41 -7.15 -8.07
N ASP A 142 -6.88 -6.13 -8.76
CA ASP A 142 -6.80 -4.76 -8.25
C ASP A 142 -8.18 -4.17 -7.98
N LEU A 143 -9.16 -4.43 -8.86
CA LEU A 143 -10.54 -3.96 -8.66
C LEU A 143 -11.18 -4.56 -7.39
N ILE A 144 -11.00 -5.86 -7.14
CA ILE A 144 -11.47 -6.51 -5.91
C ILE A 144 -10.70 -5.95 -4.71
N TRP A 145 -9.40 -5.72 -4.87
CA TRP A 145 -8.55 -5.18 -3.81
C TRP A 145 -8.97 -3.77 -3.40
N HIS A 146 -9.21 -2.86 -4.35
CA HIS A 146 -9.78 -1.53 -4.11
C HIS A 146 -11.07 -1.60 -3.31
N THR A 147 -11.93 -2.58 -3.64
CA THR A 147 -13.19 -2.82 -2.93
C THR A 147 -12.95 -3.26 -1.49
N HIS A 148 -11.99 -4.13 -1.23
CA HIS A 148 -11.68 -4.57 0.14
C HIS A 148 -11.03 -3.46 0.98
N MET A 149 -10.12 -2.67 0.41
CA MET A 149 -9.49 -1.52 1.08
C MET A 149 -10.48 -0.43 1.50
N ARG A 150 -11.72 -0.45 0.97
CA ARG A 150 -12.83 0.40 1.46
C ARG A 150 -13.21 0.12 2.90
N PHE A 151 -12.81 -1.02 3.45
CA PHE A 151 -13.07 -1.48 4.80
C PHE A 151 -11.74 -1.68 5.54
N PRO A 152 -11.05 -0.60 5.96
CA PRO A 152 -9.66 -0.66 6.40
C PRO A 152 -9.41 -1.65 7.54
N ILE A 153 -10.36 -1.78 8.48
CA ILE A 153 -10.27 -2.74 9.59
C ILE A 153 -10.34 -4.19 9.08
N SER A 154 -11.33 -4.49 8.23
CA SER A 154 -11.49 -5.82 7.62
C SER A 154 -10.27 -6.18 6.77
N TYR A 155 -9.82 -5.22 5.98
CA TYR A 155 -8.66 -5.38 5.12
C TYR A 155 -7.39 -5.64 5.92
N GLN A 156 -7.11 -4.81 6.94
CA GLN A 156 -5.93 -4.97 7.80
C GLN A 156 -5.90 -6.34 8.49
N ASN A 157 -7.03 -6.80 9.01
CA ASN A 157 -7.13 -8.13 9.63
C ASN A 157 -6.86 -9.24 8.61
N THR A 158 -7.43 -9.12 7.41
CA THR A 158 -7.26 -10.11 6.34
C THR A 158 -5.83 -10.15 5.81
N SER A 159 -5.20 -9.01 5.55
CA SER A 159 -3.80 -8.97 5.12
C SER A 159 -2.88 -9.59 6.18
N LYS A 160 -3.04 -9.22 7.45
CA LYS A 160 -2.26 -9.82 8.55
C LYS A 160 -2.47 -11.34 8.64
N ALA A 161 -3.69 -11.83 8.43
CA ALA A 161 -3.98 -13.26 8.47
C ALA A 161 -3.41 -14.03 7.26
N LEU A 162 -3.38 -13.42 6.08
CA LEU A 162 -3.00 -14.10 4.83
C LEU A 162 -1.52 -13.98 4.46
N CYS A 163 -0.88 -12.85 4.74
CA CYS A 163 0.53 -12.61 4.43
C CYS A 163 1.37 -12.13 5.64
N GLY A 164 0.78 -11.99 6.82
CA GLY A 164 1.51 -11.66 8.05
C GLY A 164 1.78 -10.17 8.26
N PHE A 165 1.28 -9.28 7.40
CA PHE A 165 1.47 -7.84 7.52
C PHE A 165 0.33 -7.05 6.84
N LEU A 166 0.24 -5.75 7.13
CA LEU A 166 -0.65 -4.86 6.37
C LEU A 166 -0.05 -4.62 4.99
N LEU A 167 -0.67 -5.19 3.97
CA LEU A 167 -0.22 -5.07 2.60
C LEU A 167 -0.61 -3.70 2.05
N ASP A 168 0.37 -2.91 1.62
CA ASP A 168 0.13 -1.57 1.09
C ASP A 168 -0.18 -1.59 -0.41
N HIS A 169 -0.83 -0.54 -0.88
CA HIS A 169 -1.15 -0.33 -2.29
C HIS A 169 -0.41 0.92 -2.77
N ASN A 170 0.66 0.68 -3.53
CA ASN A 170 1.48 1.74 -4.09
C ASN A 170 1.18 1.88 -5.59
N ASP A 171 0.43 2.92 -5.92
CA ASP A 171 0.01 3.25 -7.28
C ASP A 171 0.93 4.27 -7.96
N SER A 172 2.02 4.72 -7.32
CA SER A 172 2.88 5.80 -7.84
C SER A 172 4.13 5.32 -8.58
N LEU A 173 4.19 4.04 -8.96
CA LEU A 173 5.37 3.45 -9.58
C LEU A 173 5.44 3.70 -11.09
N GLU A 174 6.66 3.84 -11.59
CA GLU A 174 6.91 4.02 -13.01
C GLU A 174 6.54 2.77 -13.82
N LYS A 175 6.09 2.98 -15.06
CA LYS A 175 5.57 1.89 -15.91
C LYS A 175 6.60 0.79 -16.16
N ASP A 176 7.86 1.13 -16.38
CA ASP A 176 8.89 0.12 -16.65
C ASP A 176 9.12 -0.79 -15.44
N ILE A 177 9.14 -0.23 -14.22
CA ILE A 177 9.21 -0.99 -12.97
C ILE A 177 8.02 -1.94 -12.84
N LEU A 178 6.82 -1.48 -13.21
CA LEU A 178 5.60 -2.30 -13.16
C LEU A 178 5.64 -3.48 -14.15
N VAL A 179 6.21 -3.30 -15.33
CA VAL A 179 6.31 -4.38 -16.34
C VAL A 179 7.23 -5.50 -15.83
N ASP A 180 8.42 -5.15 -15.36
CA ASP A 180 9.38 -6.13 -14.82
C ASP A 180 8.83 -6.86 -13.60
N ALA A 181 8.16 -6.11 -12.70
CA ALA A 181 7.55 -6.68 -11.52
C ALA A 181 6.33 -7.57 -11.84
N TYR A 182 5.56 -7.24 -12.88
CA TYR A 182 4.46 -8.07 -13.33
C TYR A 182 4.98 -9.43 -13.83
N GLN A 183 6.06 -9.43 -14.61
CA GLN A 183 6.66 -10.67 -15.10
C GLN A 183 7.15 -11.55 -13.94
N LYS A 184 7.82 -10.96 -12.94
CA LYS A 184 8.20 -11.68 -11.71
C LYS A 184 6.99 -12.21 -10.95
N THR A 185 5.92 -11.43 -10.85
CA THR A 185 4.66 -11.86 -10.22
C THR A 185 4.07 -13.07 -10.95
N ALA A 186 4.07 -13.05 -12.29
CA ALA A 186 3.55 -14.14 -13.10
C ALA A 186 4.35 -15.43 -12.94
N GLU A 187 5.69 -15.32 -12.85
CA GLU A 187 6.58 -16.45 -12.57
C GLU A 187 6.33 -17.04 -11.18
N GLN A 188 6.28 -16.19 -10.14
CA GLN A 188 5.97 -16.62 -8.77
C GLN A 188 4.60 -17.29 -8.69
N TRP A 189 3.60 -16.72 -9.35
CA TRP A 189 2.26 -17.28 -9.43
C TRP A 189 2.25 -18.66 -10.10
N LYS A 190 2.96 -18.83 -11.22
CA LYS A 190 3.08 -20.12 -11.91
C LYS A 190 3.79 -21.16 -11.05
N MET A 191 4.86 -20.77 -10.37
CA MET A 191 5.59 -21.66 -9.47
C MET A 191 4.73 -22.11 -8.29
N THR A 192 3.95 -21.19 -7.70
CA THR A 192 3.15 -21.43 -6.49
C THR A 192 1.86 -22.18 -6.79
N TYR A 193 1.10 -21.74 -7.79
CA TYR A 193 -0.26 -22.22 -8.07
C TYR A 193 -0.35 -23.14 -9.29
N LYS A 194 0.74 -23.34 -10.03
CA LYS A 194 0.81 -24.18 -11.24
C LYS A 194 -0.15 -23.76 -12.36
N VAL A 195 -0.61 -22.51 -12.35
CA VAL A 195 -1.51 -21.91 -13.35
C VAL A 195 -0.87 -20.64 -13.91
N ASP A 196 -1.12 -20.29 -15.17
CA ASP A 196 -0.62 -19.04 -15.74
C ASP A 196 -1.33 -17.82 -15.14
N TYR A 197 -0.54 -16.80 -14.83
CA TYR A 197 -1.06 -15.52 -14.35
C TYR A 197 -1.52 -14.64 -15.50
N GLY A 198 -2.72 -14.06 -15.38
CA GLY A 198 -3.28 -13.16 -16.38
C GLY A 198 -3.41 -13.83 -17.76
N LYS A 199 -4.10 -14.97 -17.85
CA LYS A 199 -4.27 -15.74 -19.11
C LYS A 199 -4.80 -14.92 -20.28
N ASP A 200 -5.64 -13.92 -20.00
CA ASP A 200 -6.24 -13.05 -21.01
C ASP A 200 -5.36 -11.82 -21.35
N ILE A 201 -4.18 -11.70 -20.74
CA ILE A 201 -3.29 -10.56 -20.88
C ILE A 201 -2.26 -10.85 -21.96
N ASN A 202 -2.26 -10.02 -23.02
CA ASN A 202 -1.21 -10.06 -24.02
C ASN A 202 0.12 -9.55 -23.42
N LYS A 203 1.07 -10.47 -23.26
CA LYS A 203 2.39 -10.20 -22.65
C LYS A 203 3.31 -9.34 -23.52
N ASP A 204 3.09 -9.32 -24.84
CA ASP A 204 3.89 -8.50 -25.77
C ASP A 204 3.49 -7.01 -25.71
N ASN A 205 2.34 -6.71 -25.09
CA ASN A 205 1.79 -5.37 -24.99
C ASN A 205 1.62 -4.89 -23.53
N LEU A 206 2.37 -5.43 -22.55
CA LEU A 206 2.21 -5.05 -21.13
C LEU A 206 2.29 -3.53 -20.89
N ARG A 207 3.08 -2.80 -21.70
CA ARG A 207 3.21 -1.33 -21.62
C ARG A 207 1.93 -0.57 -21.96
N THR A 208 1.12 -1.11 -22.85
CA THR A 208 -0.13 -0.50 -23.38
C THR A 208 -1.37 -1.27 -22.94
N SER A 209 -1.19 -2.43 -22.30
CA SER A 209 -2.24 -3.34 -21.94
C SER A 209 -3.12 -2.75 -20.85
N GLN A 210 -4.40 -2.63 -21.17
CA GLN A 210 -5.47 -2.26 -20.24
C GLN A 210 -5.65 -3.25 -19.07
N TYR A 211 -5.01 -4.42 -19.15
CA TYR A 211 -5.20 -5.51 -18.18
C TYR A 211 -4.13 -5.55 -17.07
N VAL A 212 -3.07 -4.75 -17.18
CA VAL A 212 -2.07 -4.58 -16.12
C VAL A 212 -2.53 -3.44 -15.22
N SER A 213 -2.65 -3.71 -13.92
CA SER A 213 -2.94 -2.67 -12.93
C SER A 213 -1.84 -1.61 -12.92
N SER A 214 -2.21 -0.35 -12.66
CA SER A 214 -1.25 0.75 -12.45
C SER A 214 -0.53 0.69 -11.11
N CYS A 215 -0.71 -0.38 -10.32
CA CYS A 215 -0.33 -0.39 -8.91
C CYS A 215 0.54 -1.60 -8.60
N ALA A 216 1.41 -1.49 -7.59
CA ALA A 216 2.16 -2.62 -7.08
C ALA A 216 2.39 -2.49 -5.57
N ILE A 217 2.97 -3.53 -4.98
CA ILE A 217 3.20 -3.63 -3.53
C ILE A 217 4.63 -3.24 -3.18
N ILE A 218 4.83 -2.27 -2.30
CA ILE A 218 6.13 -2.06 -1.65
C ILE A 218 5.98 -2.27 -0.16
N ILE A 219 6.82 -3.14 0.41
CA ILE A 219 7.30 -2.94 1.78
C ILE A 219 8.81 -2.91 1.71
N ALA A 220 9.38 -1.70 1.71
CA ALA A 220 10.79 -1.53 2.03
C ALA A 220 11.03 -2.03 3.47
N PRO A 221 12.21 -2.60 3.78
CA PRO A 221 12.52 -2.98 5.14
C PRO A 221 12.38 -1.77 6.06
N ILE A 222 11.73 -1.95 7.21
CA ILE A 222 11.63 -0.93 8.26
C ILE A 222 13.07 -0.64 8.70
N VAL A 223 13.67 0.45 8.22
CA VAL A 223 14.84 1.03 8.89
C VAL A 223 14.30 1.72 10.13
N THR A 224 14.33 1.02 11.26
CA THR A 224 14.15 1.64 12.56
C THR A 224 15.33 2.59 12.76
N TYR A 225 15.10 3.90 12.67
CA TYR A 225 16.00 4.84 13.30
C TYR A 225 15.88 4.62 14.81
N SER A 226 16.84 3.90 15.37
CA SER A 226 17.06 3.85 16.80
C SER A 226 17.48 5.25 17.22
N SER A 227 16.54 6.01 17.78
CA SER A 227 16.87 7.17 18.60
C SER A 227 17.55 6.64 19.87
N SER A 228 18.89 6.59 19.86
CA SER A 228 19.67 6.50 21.08
C SER A 228 19.48 7.81 21.86
N GLY A 229 18.58 7.75 22.84
CA GLY A 229 18.58 8.69 23.94
C GLY A 229 19.88 8.53 24.74
N GLY A 230 20.59 9.63 24.90
CA GLY A 230 21.77 9.74 25.76
C GLY A 230 22.02 11.21 26.01
N GLY A 231 21.35 11.76 27.02
CA GLY A 231 21.60 13.12 27.48
C GLY A 231 22.92 13.25 28.24
N GLY A 232 23.40 14.49 28.31
CA GLY A 232 24.19 14.98 29.44
C GLY A 232 25.68 15.20 29.14
N GLY A 233 26.12 16.45 29.34
CA GLY A 233 27.48 16.75 29.79
C GLY A 233 28.37 17.45 28.76
N GLY A 234 28.26 18.77 28.66
CA GLY A 234 29.35 19.60 28.15
C GLY A 234 30.49 19.69 29.16
N GLY A 235 31.71 19.89 28.67
CA GLY A 235 32.87 20.22 29.51
C GLY A 235 34.20 19.85 28.87
N ALA A 236 34.96 20.88 28.50
CA ALA A 236 36.27 20.83 27.87
C ALA A 236 37.38 20.26 28.77
N GLY A 237 38.48 19.79 28.17
CA GLY A 237 39.71 19.46 28.89
C GLY A 237 40.80 18.90 27.99
N CYS A 238 41.70 19.77 27.55
CA CYS A 238 42.97 19.46 26.90
C CYS A 238 44.00 18.85 27.87
N GLY A 239 44.99 18.11 27.36
CA GLY A 239 46.18 17.74 28.13
C GLY A 239 46.94 16.56 27.54
N GLY A 240 48.13 16.82 26.98
CA GLY A 240 49.00 15.80 26.41
C GLY A 240 49.74 14.94 27.44
N GLY A 241 50.45 13.94 26.95
CA GLY A 241 51.35 13.10 27.75
C GLY A 241 52.00 12.02 26.91
N ALA A 242 53.32 12.09 26.80
CA ALA A 242 54.20 11.18 26.07
C ALA A 242 54.49 9.87 26.83
N GLY A 243 55.12 8.92 26.13
CA GLY A 243 55.86 7.77 26.69
C GLY A 243 55.37 6.43 26.14
N CYS A 244 56.05 5.78 25.20
CA CYS A 244 57.33 5.03 25.27
C CYS A 244 57.21 3.60 25.84
N GLY A 245 57.82 2.65 25.13
CA GLY A 245 57.96 1.23 25.50
C GLY A 245 57.01 0.35 24.68
N GLY A 246 57.44 -0.57 23.83
CA GLY A 246 58.69 -1.34 23.81
C GLY A 246 58.29 -2.81 23.73
N ASP A 247 58.92 -3.54 22.80
CA ASP A 247 59.03 -5.00 22.71
C ASP A 247 57.74 -5.78 22.34
N GLY A 248 57.76 -6.77 21.45
CA GLY A 248 58.83 -7.40 20.70
C GLY A 248 58.31 -8.66 19.99
N GLY A 249 59.01 -9.06 18.92
CA GLY A 249 59.08 -10.44 18.37
C GLY A 249 57.85 -10.98 17.63
N CYS A 250 57.92 -11.30 16.33
CA CYS A 250 58.65 -12.40 15.65
C CYS A 250 57.88 -13.74 15.60
N GLY A 251 57.82 -14.31 14.39
CA GLY A 251 57.36 -15.66 14.05
C GLY A 251 56.18 -15.59 13.07
N GLY A 252 56.35 -15.74 11.75
CA GLY A 252 56.83 -16.95 11.07
C GLY A 252 55.72 -18.01 11.13
N GLY A 253 55.16 -18.58 10.07
CA GLY A 253 55.57 -18.81 8.70
C GLY A 253 54.93 -20.14 8.27
N GLY A 254 54.65 -20.29 6.97
CA GLY A 254 54.34 -21.57 6.29
C GLY A 254 52.86 -21.95 6.26
N CYS A 255 52.20 -22.20 5.11
CA CYS A 255 52.47 -22.98 3.89
C CYS A 255 52.16 -24.49 4.00
N GLY A 256 51.46 -25.01 2.97
CA GLY A 256 51.05 -26.41 2.78
C GLY A 256 49.53 -26.58 2.85
N GLY A 257 48.79 -27.10 1.87
CA GLY A 257 49.14 -27.90 0.69
C GLY A 257 48.20 -29.11 0.60
N CYS A 258 47.45 -29.20 -0.51
CA CYS A 258 47.01 -30.41 -1.24
C CYS A 258 46.12 -31.51 -0.62
N GLY A 259 45.26 -32.07 -1.48
CA GLY A 259 44.59 -33.38 -1.39
C GLY A 259 43.06 -33.26 -1.33
N GLY A 260 42.22 -33.77 -2.24
CA GLY A 260 42.38 -34.85 -3.21
C GLY A 260 41.48 -36.04 -2.84
N CYS A 261 40.38 -36.20 -3.59
CA CYS A 261 39.60 -37.42 -3.89
C CYS A 261 38.89 -38.24 -2.77
N GLY A 262 37.66 -38.69 -3.10
CA GLY A 262 37.15 -40.02 -2.77
C GLY A 262 35.77 -40.08 -2.11
N GLY A 263 34.77 -40.58 -2.86
CA GLY A 263 33.43 -40.92 -2.35
C GLY A 263 32.36 -40.79 -3.40
#